data_AF-A0A1M3IGZ1-F1
#
_entry.id   AF-A0A1M3IGZ1-F1
#
_cell.length_a   1.000
_cell.length_b   1.000
_cell.length_c   1.000
_cell.angle_alpha   90.00
_cell.angle_beta   90.00
_cell.angle_gamma   90.00
#
_symmetry.space_group_name_H-M   'P 1'
#
loop_
_entity.id
_entity.type
_entity.pdbx_description
1 polymer ?
#
loop_
_entity_poly.entity_id
_entity_poly.type
_entity_poly.pdbx_seq_one_letter_code
_entity_poly.pdbx_strand_id
1 'polypeptide(L)'
;MDNAIQKLLDFLKTNPKSNKAAITIATGLAGLHLFNVLKKLQADGLVEQHEGEEKTYSLVEQENEESTESANATSMTDEPKETVAGIDNEPPFQQDKTEDANKGTESVQKPIVKSTGRDSSKLTFNGQEYGKGPLVRAVVAQYVADNPDTDYNKLKEMFPDDLLKRFGIFQDEATAAVIAKKGNRYFTKPEQVIKLKDKTVVVCNQFTLANIQPFLKVAKELGYEVK
;
A
#
# COMPACT_ATOMS: atom_id res chain seq x y z
N MET A 1 -2.68 -14.38 -25.34
CA MET A 1 -2.84 -14.39 -23.86
C MET A 1 -1.54 -14.85 -23.24
N ASP A 2 -1.25 -14.48 -22.00
CA ASP A 2 -0.05 -14.94 -21.30
C ASP A 2 -0.12 -16.44 -20.98
N ASN A 3 1.01 -17.15 -21.11
CA ASN A 3 1.07 -18.61 -20.91
C ASN A 3 0.59 -19.04 -19.51
N ALA A 4 0.82 -18.22 -18.48
CA ALA A 4 0.36 -18.47 -17.12
C ALA A 4 -1.15 -18.23 -16.92
N ILE A 5 -1.76 -17.31 -17.70
CA ILE A 5 -3.22 -17.10 -17.69
C ILE A 5 -3.92 -18.27 -18.40
N GLN A 6 -3.36 -18.76 -19.50
CA GLN A 6 -3.89 -19.95 -20.17
C GLN A 6 -3.90 -21.17 -19.23
N LYS A 7 -2.76 -21.44 -18.56
CA LYS A 7 -2.65 -22.49 -17.53
C LYS A 7 -3.66 -22.33 -16.38
N LEU A 8 -3.96 -21.10 -15.97
CA LEU A 8 -4.98 -20.84 -14.95
C LEU A 8 -6.39 -21.21 -15.43
N LEU A 9 -6.76 -20.79 -16.65
CA LEU A 9 -8.07 -21.11 -17.22
C LEU A 9 -8.23 -22.63 -17.44
N ASP A 10 -7.20 -23.31 -17.95
CA ASP A 10 -7.25 -24.76 -18.19
C ASP A 10 -7.22 -25.57 -16.89
N PHE A 11 -6.58 -25.06 -15.83
CA PHE A 11 -6.70 -25.63 -14.48
C PHE A 11 -8.10 -25.45 -13.89
N LEU A 12 -8.73 -24.27 -14.05
CA LEU A 12 -10.09 -24.02 -13.55
C LEU A 12 -11.18 -24.79 -14.31
N LYS A 13 -11.00 -25.06 -15.61
CA LYS A 13 -11.85 -25.99 -16.38
C LYS A 13 -11.82 -27.42 -15.84
N THR A 14 -10.65 -27.86 -15.37
CA THR A 14 -10.44 -29.25 -14.90
C THR A 14 -10.67 -29.41 -13.40
N ASN A 15 -10.65 -28.33 -12.63
CA ASN A 15 -10.76 -28.30 -11.18
C ASN A 15 -11.68 -27.14 -10.72
N PRO A 16 -13.01 -27.25 -10.92
CA PRO A 16 -13.95 -26.23 -10.48
C PRO A 16 -13.93 -26.05 -8.96
N LYS A 17 -14.24 -24.84 -8.48
CA LYS A 17 -14.20 -24.45 -7.06
C LYS A 17 -12.81 -24.61 -6.41
N SER A 18 -11.74 -24.42 -7.19
CA SER A 18 -10.36 -24.44 -6.68
C SER A 18 -10.05 -23.28 -5.75
N ASN A 19 -9.35 -23.53 -4.64
CA ASN A 19 -8.84 -22.48 -3.75
C ASN A 19 -7.54 -21.84 -4.28
N LYS A 20 -7.12 -20.72 -3.66
CA LYS A 20 -5.92 -19.98 -4.07
C LYS A 20 -4.62 -20.78 -3.94
N ALA A 21 -4.55 -21.75 -3.01
CA ALA A 21 -3.36 -22.56 -2.81
C ALA A 21 -3.18 -23.57 -3.95
N ALA A 22 -4.23 -24.32 -4.30
CA ALA A 22 -4.24 -25.24 -5.44
C ALA A 22 -3.87 -24.52 -6.74
N ILE A 23 -4.49 -23.35 -6.98
CA ILE A 23 -4.18 -22.49 -8.14
C ILE A 23 -2.71 -22.05 -8.14
N THR A 24 -2.16 -21.63 -6.99
CA THR A 24 -0.74 -21.22 -6.87
C THR A 24 0.20 -22.37 -7.23
N ILE A 25 -0.10 -23.59 -6.77
CA ILE A 25 0.69 -24.80 -7.03
C ILE A 25 0.65 -25.17 -8.52
N ALA A 26 -0.54 -25.16 -9.14
CA ALA A 26 -0.71 -25.58 -10.53
C ALA A 26 -0.16 -24.58 -11.55
N THR A 27 -0.24 -23.27 -11.26
CA THR A 27 0.10 -22.20 -12.23
C THR A 27 1.44 -21.52 -11.98
N GLY A 28 2.00 -21.65 -10.77
CA GLY A 28 3.13 -20.87 -10.29
C GLY A 28 2.81 -19.39 -10.01
N LEU A 29 1.57 -18.94 -10.20
CA LEU A 29 1.13 -17.58 -9.91
C LEU A 29 0.91 -17.42 -8.40
N ALA A 30 1.69 -16.56 -7.76
CA ALA A 30 1.60 -16.31 -6.32
C ALA A 30 1.25 -14.86 -5.98
N GLY A 31 0.67 -14.66 -4.79
CA GLY A 31 0.50 -13.35 -4.15
C GLY A 31 -0.21 -12.31 -5.03
N LEU A 32 0.41 -11.13 -5.18
CA LEU A 32 -0.16 -10.00 -5.92
C LEU A 32 -0.36 -10.31 -7.42
N HIS A 33 0.48 -11.15 -8.02
CA HIS A 33 0.34 -11.49 -9.44
C HIS A 33 -0.88 -12.39 -9.69
N LEU A 34 -1.12 -13.36 -8.80
CA LEU A 34 -2.34 -14.18 -8.82
C LEU A 34 -3.58 -13.31 -8.57
N PHE A 35 -3.54 -12.43 -7.56
CA PHE A 35 -4.64 -11.54 -7.23
C PHE A 35 -5.04 -10.63 -8.40
N ASN A 36 -4.06 -10.03 -9.08
CA ASN A 36 -4.32 -9.17 -10.23
C ASN A 36 -4.89 -9.95 -11.43
N VAL A 37 -4.41 -11.18 -11.67
CA VAL A 37 -4.94 -12.04 -12.75
C VAL A 37 -6.38 -12.49 -12.44
N LEU A 38 -6.66 -13.01 -11.24
CA LEU A 38 -8.02 -13.41 -10.85
C LEU A 38 -8.98 -12.22 -10.92
N LYS A 39 -8.58 -11.05 -10.41
CA LYS A 39 -9.39 -9.83 -10.49
C LYS A 39 -9.64 -9.38 -11.94
N LYS A 40 -8.69 -9.60 -12.85
CA LYS A 40 -8.90 -9.33 -14.28
C LYS A 40 -9.90 -10.32 -14.88
N LEU A 41 -9.74 -11.62 -14.65
CA LEU A 41 -10.64 -12.65 -15.18
C LEU A 41 -12.07 -12.53 -14.63
N GLN A 42 -12.25 -12.04 -13.40
CA GLN A 42 -13.54 -11.64 -12.84
C GLN A 42 -14.14 -10.44 -13.60
N ALA A 43 -13.35 -9.40 -13.87
CA ALA A 43 -13.80 -8.23 -14.63
C ALA A 43 -14.04 -8.53 -16.12
N ASP A 44 -13.33 -9.52 -16.68
CA ASP A 44 -13.53 -10.05 -18.03
C ASP A 44 -14.72 -11.05 -18.10
N GLY A 45 -15.38 -11.37 -16.99
CA GLY A 45 -16.54 -12.28 -16.91
C GLY A 45 -16.22 -13.77 -17.09
N LEU A 46 -14.94 -14.17 -17.01
CA LEU A 46 -14.46 -15.53 -17.30
C LEU A 46 -14.34 -16.43 -16.06
N VAL A 47 -14.24 -15.83 -14.86
CA VAL A 47 -14.00 -16.55 -13.60
C VAL A 47 -14.89 -16.00 -12.50
N GLU A 48 -15.66 -16.86 -11.86
CA GLU A 48 -16.44 -16.54 -10.68
C GLU A 48 -15.66 -16.80 -9.38
N GLN A 49 -16.14 -16.23 -8.28
CA GLN A 49 -15.63 -16.45 -6.94
C GLN A 49 -16.80 -16.76 -6.01
N HIS A 50 -16.74 -17.91 -5.35
CA HIS A 50 -17.71 -18.28 -4.34
C HIS A 50 -17.10 -18.05 -2.94
N GLU A 51 -17.88 -17.44 -2.05
CA GLU A 51 -17.47 -17.20 -0.66
C GLU A 51 -18.12 -18.27 0.24
N GLY A 52 -17.35 -19.32 0.56
CA GLY A 52 -17.66 -20.25 1.63
C GLY A 52 -16.66 -20.11 2.78
N GLU A 53 -16.37 -21.20 3.49
CA GLU A 53 -15.30 -21.23 4.51
C GLU A 53 -13.92 -20.86 3.92
N GLU A 54 -13.66 -21.23 2.66
CA GLU A 54 -12.57 -20.72 1.85
C GLU A 54 -13.06 -20.00 0.58
N LYS A 55 -12.25 -19.06 0.09
CA LYS A 55 -12.52 -18.34 -1.16
C LYS A 55 -12.06 -19.16 -2.36
N THR A 56 -13.04 -19.73 -3.07
CA THR A 56 -12.85 -20.65 -4.21
C THR A 56 -13.22 -19.98 -5.54
N TYR A 57 -12.68 -20.52 -6.63
CA TYR A 57 -12.79 -19.97 -7.99
C TYR A 57 -13.23 -21.05 -8.98
N SER A 58 -14.03 -20.64 -9.94
CA SER A 58 -14.68 -21.46 -10.97
C SER A 58 -14.58 -20.75 -12.32
N LEU A 59 -14.60 -21.50 -13.42
CA LEU A 59 -14.85 -20.87 -14.72
C LEU A 59 -16.33 -20.49 -14.80
N VAL A 60 -16.66 -19.35 -15.42
CA VAL A 60 -18.04 -19.07 -15.80
C VAL A 60 -18.35 -19.86 -17.06
N GLU A 61 -19.29 -20.79 -16.97
CA GLU A 61 -19.75 -21.56 -18.13
C GLU A 61 -20.66 -20.67 -18.98
N GLN A 62 -20.16 -20.22 -20.13
CA GLN A 62 -21.01 -19.67 -21.16
C GLN A 62 -21.76 -20.83 -21.82
N GLU A 63 -23.07 -20.90 -21.58
CA GLU A 63 -23.95 -21.94 -22.13
C GLU A 63 -23.81 -22.00 -23.66
N ASN A 64 -23.29 -23.13 -24.14
CA ASN A 64 -23.26 -23.47 -25.56
C ASN A 64 -23.63 -24.95 -25.63
N GLU A 65 -24.87 -25.23 -26.04
CA GLU A 65 -25.51 -26.54 -25.87
C GLU A 65 -24.77 -27.67 -26.59
N GLU A 66 -24.24 -28.65 -25.84
CA GLU A 66 -24.46 -30.07 -26.16
C GLU A 66 -24.26 -30.97 -24.91
N SER A 67 -24.91 -32.13 -24.93
CA SER A 67 -25.07 -33.10 -23.84
C SER A 67 -23.84 -34.04 -23.71
N THR A 68 -23.65 -34.90 -22.70
CA THR A 68 -24.61 -35.74 -21.95
C THR A 68 -24.23 -36.07 -20.50
N GLU A 69 -25.28 -36.21 -19.69
CA GLU A 69 -25.50 -37.07 -18.51
C GLU A 69 -24.40 -38.08 -18.09
N SER A 70 -24.16 -38.15 -16.77
CA SER A 70 -24.54 -39.35 -15.97
C SER A 70 -24.68 -38.98 -14.48
N ALA A 71 -25.37 -39.82 -13.68
CA ALA A 71 -25.98 -39.42 -12.41
C ALA A 71 -25.62 -40.32 -11.19
N ASN A 72 -26.37 -40.13 -10.09
CA ASN A 72 -26.37 -40.83 -8.79
C ASN A 72 -25.31 -40.40 -7.72
N ALA A 73 -25.66 -40.30 -6.43
CA ALA A 73 -26.98 -40.38 -5.80
C ALA A 73 -27.12 -39.63 -4.45
N THR A 74 -28.27 -38.99 -4.30
CA THR A 74 -29.16 -38.87 -3.12
C THR A 74 -28.64 -39.24 -1.71
N SER A 75 -28.81 -38.31 -0.77
CA SER A 75 -29.47 -38.58 0.52
C SER A 75 -30.14 -37.31 1.08
N MET A 76 -31.42 -37.43 1.43
CA MET A 76 -32.16 -36.54 2.35
C MET A 76 -31.90 -37.06 3.79
N THR A 77 -32.24 -36.41 4.91
CA THR A 77 -33.22 -35.34 5.22
C THR A 77 -32.51 -34.18 6.00
N ASP A 78 -33.11 -33.23 6.74
CA ASP A 78 -34.47 -33.04 7.24
C ASP A 78 -34.82 -31.57 7.54
N GLU A 79 -36.11 -31.30 7.77
CA GLU A 79 -36.72 -30.00 8.16
C GLU A 79 -37.96 -30.28 9.05
N PRO A 80 -38.68 -29.29 9.63
CA PRO A 80 -38.37 -27.86 9.84
C PRO A 80 -38.62 -27.41 11.31
N LYS A 81 -38.40 -26.12 11.63
CA LYS A 81 -39.36 -25.40 12.52
C LYS A 81 -39.31 -23.86 12.41
N GLU A 82 -40.51 -23.28 12.39
CA GLU A 82 -40.81 -21.85 12.57
C GLU A 82 -40.74 -21.41 14.06
N THR A 83 -40.83 -20.14 14.47
CA THR A 83 -41.00 -18.84 13.74
C THR A 83 -39.96 -17.82 14.27
N VAL A 84 -40.07 -16.50 14.51
CA VAL A 84 -41.13 -15.45 14.66
C VAL A 84 -40.68 -14.13 13.99
N ALA A 85 -41.32 -12.98 14.24
CA ALA A 85 -40.98 -11.67 13.68
C ALA A 85 -40.93 -10.51 14.71
N GLY A 86 -40.38 -9.36 14.29
CA GLY A 86 -40.19 -8.10 15.04
C GLY A 86 -38.92 -7.42 14.52
N ILE A 87 -38.93 -6.55 13.50
CA ILE A 87 -39.62 -5.25 13.29
C ILE A 87 -39.10 -4.17 14.27
N ASP A 88 -38.89 -2.96 13.72
CA ASP A 88 -38.57 -1.67 14.37
C ASP A 88 -37.19 -1.48 15.05
N ASN A 89 -36.27 -0.79 14.37
CA ASN A 89 -35.92 0.62 14.66
C ASN A 89 -34.81 1.16 13.71
N GLU A 90 -35.18 2.08 12.83
CA GLU A 90 -34.33 3.07 12.14
C GLU A 90 -34.82 4.48 12.59
N PRO A 91 -34.17 5.62 12.27
CA PRO A 91 -32.81 5.87 11.79
C PRO A 91 -32.12 6.98 12.67
N PRO A 92 -31.61 8.10 12.13
CA PRO A 92 -30.33 8.29 11.43
C PRO A 92 -29.32 9.12 12.24
N PHE A 93 -28.10 9.31 11.71
CA PHE A 93 -27.55 10.67 11.66
C PHE A 93 -26.76 10.93 10.38
N GLN A 94 -26.84 12.14 9.85
CA GLN A 94 -26.26 12.55 8.56
C GLN A 94 -25.06 13.49 8.73
N GLN A 95 -24.45 13.85 7.61
CA GLN A 95 -23.62 15.07 7.46
C GLN A 95 -24.44 16.30 7.92
N ASP A 96 -23.87 17.43 8.33
CA ASP A 96 -23.23 18.39 7.41
C ASP A 96 -22.60 19.63 8.14
N LYS A 97 -21.76 20.41 7.41
CA LYS A 97 -21.33 21.83 7.62
C LYS A 97 -20.60 22.24 8.93
N THR A 98 -19.48 22.99 8.96
CA THR A 98 -19.06 24.32 8.41
C THR A 98 -19.70 25.53 9.12
N GLU A 99 -19.26 26.80 9.04
CA GLU A 99 -18.31 27.59 8.19
C GLU A 99 -18.05 28.97 8.89
N ASP A 100 -16.99 29.78 8.70
CA ASP A 100 -15.53 29.63 8.51
C ASP A 100 -14.83 30.98 8.90
N ALA A 101 -13.55 31.01 9.32
CA ALA A 101 -12.73 32.23 9.39
C ALA A 101 -11.21 31.97 9.62
N ASN A 102 -10.25 32.61 8.92
CA ASN A 102 -10.31 33.38 7.66
C ASN A 102 -8.89 33.56 7.05
N LYS A 103 -8.81 33.59 5.71
CA LYS A 103 -7.96 34.47 4.85
C LYS A 103 -6.59 34.00 4.31
N GLY A 104 -6.56 33.75 2.99
CA GLY A 104 -5.43 33.97 2.08
C GLY A 104 -4.42 32.82 1.92
N THR A 105 -3.84 32.54 0.75
CA THR A 105 -3.98 33.12 -0.61
C THR A 105 -3.82 32.03 -1.69
N GLU A 106 -4.21 32.33 -2.93
CA GLU A 106 -4.31 31.35 -4.04
C GLU A 106 -2.99 30.70 -4.49
N SER A 107 -3.08 29.43 -4.91
CA SER A 107 -2.24 28.86 -5.97
C SER A 107 -3.01 27.76 -6.73
N VAL A 108 -2.77 27.64 -8.03
CA VAL A 108 -3.68 26.96 -8.97
C VAL A 108 -3.62 25.44 -8.87
N GLN A 109 -4.73 24.81 -8.48
CA GLN A 109 -4.87 23.35 -8.45
C GLN A 109 -5.21 22.81 -9.85
N LYS A 110 -4.37 21.93 -10.41
CA LYS A 110 -4.73 21.08 -11.55
C LYS A 110 -5.67 19.94 -11.09
N PRO A 111 -6.60 19.47 -11.95
CA PRO A 111 -7.60 18.48 -11.55
C PRO A 111 -6.97 17.14 -11.16
N ILE A 112 -7.37 16.63 -9.98
CA ILE A 112 -6.85 15.39 -9.41
C ILE A 112 -7.49 14.18 -10.11
N VAL A 113 -6.82 13.68 -11.15
CA VAL A 113 -7.15 12.38 -11.75
C VAL A 113 -6.81 11.29 -10.73
N LYS A 114 -7.83 10.56 -10.24
CA LYS A 114 -7.69 9.48 -9.24
C LYS A 114 -7.04 8.23 -9.86
N SER A 115 -5.76 8.31 -10.21
CA SER A 115 -4.98 7.14 -10.63
C SER A 115 -4.84 6.16 -9.47
N THR A 116 -5.11 4.88 -9.70
CA THR A 116 -4.98 3.79 -8.71
C THR A 116 -3.53 3.30 -8.56
N GLY A 117 -2.56 4.11 -9.00
CA GLY A 117 -1.13 3.81 -8.94
C GLY A 117 -0.48 4.19 -7.61
N ARG A 118 0.77 3.76 -7.42
CA ARG A 118 1.61 4.25 -6.31
C ARG A 118 1.90 5.73 -6.51
N ASP A 119 1.53 6.56 -5.55
CA ASP A 119 1.77 8.00 -5.51
C ASP A 119 3.26 8.36 -5.76
N SER A 120 3.53 8.76 -7.00
CA SER A 120 4.85 9.18 -7.50
C SER A 120 5.10 10.68 -7.35
N SER A 121 4.23 11.43 -6.66
CA SER A 121 4.39 12.88 -6.47
C SER A 121 5.78 13.21 -5.94
N LYS A 122 6.47 14.07 -6.70
CA LYS A 122 7.76 14.65 -6.34
C LYS A 122 7.55 15.95 -5.56
N LEU A 123 8.61 16.41 -4.91
CA LEU A 123 8.70 17.67 -4.18
C LEU A 123 10.01 18.35 -4.56
N THR A 124 10.01 19.67 -4.66
CA THR A 124 11.15 20.48 -5.09
C THR A 124 11.88 21.05 -3.89
N PHE A 125 13.21 20.93 -3.88
CA PHE A 125 14.08 21.49 -2.85
C PHE A 125 15.40 21.94 -3.48
N ASN A 126 15.89 23.14 -3.12
CA ASN A 126 17.08 23.77 -3.71
C ASN A 126 17.11 23.72 -5.26
N GLY A 127 15.95 23.92 -5.89
CA GLY A 127 15.79 23.91 -7.36
C GLY A 127 15.78 22.51 -8.01
N GLN A 128 15.82 21.43 -7.24
CA GLN A 128 15.88 20.05 -7.73
C GLN A 128 14.64 19.26 -7.33
N GLU A 129 14.13 18.42 -8.25
CA GLU A 129 13.00 17.53 -7.97
C GLU A 129 13.45 16.25 -7.24
N TYR A 130 12.81 15.98 -6.10
CA TYR A 130 13.05 14.79 -5.28
C TYR A 130 11.79 13.94 -5.13
N GLY A 131 11.96 12.62 -5.08
CA GLY A 131 10.95 11.74 -4.49
C GLY A 131 10.87 11.94 -2.97
N LYS A 132 9.73 11.62 -2.36
CA LYS A 132 9.45 11.82 -0.92
C LYS A 132 10.59 11.37 0.04
N GLY A 133 11.08 10.13 -0.09
CA GLY A 133 12.23 9.66 0.70
C GLY A 133 13.57 10.38 0.38
N PRO A 134 13.97 10.45 -0.91
CA PRO A 134 15.15 11.22 -1.32
C PRO A 134 15.18 12.69 -0.86
N LEU A 135 14.02 13.36 -0.79
CA LEU A 135 13.87 14.72 -0.26
C LEU A 135 14.31 14.80 1.21
N VAL A 136 13.77 13.92 2.05
CA VAL A 136 14.09 13.90 3.49
C VAL A 136 15.60 13.76 3.68
N ARG A 137 16.25 12.89 2.89
CA ARG A 137 17.71 12.76 2.88
C ARG A 137 18.41 14.05 2.43
N ALA A 138 17.92 14.73 1.39
CA ALA A 138 18.51 15.97 0.89
C ALA A 138 18.45 17.11 1.92
N VAL A 139 17.29 17.29 2.58
CA VAL A 139 17.10 18.30 3.63
C VAL A 139 17.97 18.01 4.86
N VAL A 140 18.01 16.75 5.33
CA VAL A 140 18.87 16.36 6.47
C VAL A 140 20.36 16.49 6.12
N ALA A 141 20.77 16.16 4.89
CA ALA A 141 22.15 16.35 4.44
C ALA A 141 22.53 17.83 4.31
N GLN A 142 21.62 18.68 3.83
CA GLN A 142 21.83 20.13 3.78
C GLN A 142 21.98 20.69 5.21
N TYR A 143 21.11 20.31 6.14
CA TYR A 143 21.20 20.76 7.54
C TYR A 143 22.56 20.42 8.19
N VAL A 144 23.09 19.22 7.93
CA VAL A 144 24.42 18.81 8.43
C VAL A 144 25.56 19.53 7.71
N ALA A 145 25.41 19.88 6.43
CA ALA A 145 26.38 20.68 5.69
C ALA A 145 26.41 22.15 6.17
N ASP A 146 25.24 22.72 6.47
CA ASP A 146 25.08 24.06 7.02
C ASP A 146 25.55 24.15 8.49
N ASN A 147 25.45 23.04 9.24
CA ASN A 147 25.79 22.93 10.66
C ASN A 147 26.81 21.79 10.89
N PRO A 148 28.10 21.96 10.55
CA PRO A 148 29.11 20.89 10.63
C PRO A 148 29.40 20.41 12.07
N ASP A 149 29.07 21.22 13.08
CA ASP A 149 29.10 20.85 14.51
C ASP A 149 27.82 20.10 14.98
N THR A 150 27.09 19.46 14.06
CA THR A 150 25.94 18.60 14.39
C THR A 150 26.40 17.22 14.83
N ASP A 151 26.16 16.92 16.11
CA ASP A 151 26.25 15.58 16.70
C ASP A 151 24.90 14.86 16.59
N TYR A 152 24.89 13.53 16.69
CA TYR A 152 23.67 12.70 16.61
C TYR A 152 22.50 13.18 17.48
N ASN A 153 22.78 13.66 18.69
CA ASN A 153 21.74 14.10 19.64
C ASN A 153 21.07 15.39 19.17
N LYS A 154 21.85 16.39 18.71
CA LYS A 154 21.32 17.63 18.11
C LYS A 154 20.42 17.32 16.91
N LEU A 155 20.83 16.35 16.07
CA LEU A 155 20.02 15.94 14.93
C LEU A 155 18.71 15.26 15.35
N LYS A 156 18.68 14.56 16.51
CA LYS A 156 17.44 13.99 17.08
C LYS A 156 16.56 15.06 17.74
N GLU A 157 17.13 16.14 18.26
CA GLU A 157 16.38 17.30 18.79
C GLU A 157 15.65 18.02 17.65
N MET A 158 16.30 18.25 16.50
CA MET A 158 15.67 18.89 15.35
C MET A 158 14.75 17.95 14.55
N PHE A 159 15.12 16.68 14.40
CA PHE A 159 14.35 15.67 13.67
C PHE A 159 14.00 14.45 14.55
N PRO A 160 13.09 14.60 15.53
CA PRO A 160 12.74 13.54 16.46
C PRO A 160 12.05 12.35 15.78
N ASP A 161 12.27 11.14 16.32
CA ASP A 161 11.76 9.91 15.72
C ASP A 161 10.22 9.81 15.73
N ASP A 162 9.54 10.62 16.54
CA ASP A 162 8.08 10.75 16.54
C ASP A 162 7.51 11.21 15.18
N LEU A 163 8.30 11.93 14.37
CA LEU A 163 7.96 12.30 13.00
C LEU A 163 7.76 11.06 12.10
N LEU A 164 8.39 9.92 12.42
CA LEU A 164 8.19 8.63 11.75
C LEU A 164 8.28 7.45 12.75
N LYS A 165 7.36 7.43 13.73
CA LYS A 165 7.35 6.57 14.94
C LYS A 165 7.84 5.11 14.80
N ARG A 166 7.68 4.47 13.64
CA ARG A 166 8.06 3.06 13.39
C ARG A 166 9.53 2.85 13.04
N PHE A 167 10.20 3.87 12.49
CA PHE A 167 11.56 3.75 11.93
C PHE A 167 12.50 4.89 12.31
N GLY A 168 11.95 6.03 12.76
CA GLY A 168 12.67 7.29 12.88
C GLY A 168 12.93 7.95 11.53
N ILE A 169 13.29 9.24 11.55
CA ILE A 169 13.73 9.94 10.32
C ILE A 169 15.08 9.41 9.86
N PHE A 170 15.98 9.17 10.80
CA PHE A 170 17.31 8.59 10.60
C PHE A 170 17.68 7.73 11.82
N GLN A 171 18.63 6.81 11.64
CA GLN A 171 19.26 6.04 12.73
C GLN A 171 20.75 5.88 12.44
N ASP A 172 21.55 5.44 13.42
CA ASP A 172 22.88 4.90 13.14
C ASP A 172 22.79 3.58 12.35
N GLU A 173 23.89 3.17 11.70
CA GLU A 173 23.91 2.00 10.81
C GLU A 173 23.60 0.68 11.53
N ALA A 174 24.00 0.52 12.79
CA ALA A 174 23.78 -0.72 13.55
C ALA A 174 22.32 -0.84 13.98
N THR A 175 21.74 0.22 14.55
CA THR A 175 20.32 0.32 14.88
C THR A 175 19.45 0.17 13.63
N ALA A 176 19.83 0.79 12.52
CA ALA A 176 19.13 0.64 11.24
C ALA A 176 19.11 -0.82 10.76
N ALA A 177 20.23 -1.55 10.86
CA ALA A 177 20.29 -2.98 10.53
C ALA A 177 19.42 -3.84 11.46
N VAL A 178 19.37 -3.53 12.77
CA VAL A 178 18.53 -4.23 13.75
C VAL A 178 17.04 -3.95 13.56
N ILE A 179 16.65 -2.76 13.12
CA ILE A 179 15.25 -2.41 12.80
C ILE A 179 14.84 -2.97 11.42
N ALA A 180 15.75 -2.98 10.45
CA ALA A 180 15.46 -3.32 9.05
C ALA A 180 16.00 -4.70 8.59
N LYS A 181 16.12 -5.68 9.49
CA LYS A 181 16.64 -7.05 9.29
C LYS A 181 16.21 -7.81 8.00
N LYS A 182 15.16 -7.37 7.31
CA LYS A 182 14.63 -7.98 6.07
C LYS A 182 14.39 -6.98 4.92
N GLY A 183 15.08 -5.83 4.85
CA GLY A 183 15.10 -5.05 3.61
C GLY A 183 15.53 -3.59 3.69
N ASN A 184 15.68 -2.99 2.51
CA ASN A 184 16.23 -1.66 2.27
C ASN A 184 15.27 -0.53 2.71
N ARG A 185 15.07 -0.36 4.02
CA ARG A 185 14.23 0.70 4.63
C ARG A 185 14.95 2.02 4.86
N TYR A 186 16.29 2.00 4.79
CA TYR A 186 17.17 3.15 4.96
C TYR A 186 18.08 3.30 3.74
N PHE A 187 18.63 4.50 3.53
CA PHE A 187 19.59 4.77 2.47
C PHE A 187 21.01 4.37 2.89
N THR A 188 21.38 3.11 2.65
CA THR A 188 22.65 2.50 3.07
C THR A 188 23.77 2.53 2.01
N LYS A 189 23.56 3.21 0.86
CA LYS A 189 24.63 3.41 -0.13
C LYS A 189 25.66 4.43 0.40
N PRO A 190 26.96 4.27 0.13
CA PRO A 190 28.00 5.20 0.63
C PRO A 190 27.83 6.65 0.16
N GLU A 191 27.18 6.87 -1.00
CA GLU A 191 26.81 8.19 -1.56
C GLU A 191 25.59 8.85 -0.87
N GLN A 192 24.89 8.09 -0.03
CA GLN A 192 23.59 8.45 0.55
C GLN A 192 23.59 8.48 2.08
N VAL A 193 24.52 7.74 2.68
CA VAL A 193 24.91 7.79 4.08
C VAL A 193 25.39 9.20 4.45
N ILE A 194 24.98 9.71 5.61
CA ILE A 194 25.37 11.03 6.12
C ILE A 194 26.38 10.84 7.25
N LYS A 195 27.49 11.58 7.22
CA LYS A 195 28.51 11.56 8.27
C LYS A 195 28.30 12.76 9.18
N LEU A 196 28.11 12.49 10.48
CA LEU A 196 28.10 13.51 11.53
C LEU A 196 29.50 13.61 12.16
N LYS A 197 29.65 14.54 13.10
CA LYS A 197 30.88 14.72 13.87
C LYS A 197 31.23 13.52 14.77
N ASP A 198 30.21 12.84 15.32
CA ASP A 198 30.35 11.74 16.27
C ASP A 198 30.16 10.35 15.64
N LYS A 199 29.23 10.20 14.68
CA LYS A 199 28.96 8.92 14.01
C LYS A 199 28.37 9.04 12.60
N THR A 200 28.27 7.90 11.94
CA THR A 200 27.61 7.74 10.63
C THR A 200 26.12 7.44 10.80
N VAL A 201 25.25 8.08 10.02
CA VAL A 201 23.79 7.89 10.06
C VAL A 201 23.17 7.62 8.69
N VAL A 202 22.07 6.86 8.70
CA VAL A 202 21.29 6.51 7.52
C VAL A 202 19.84 6.98 7.65
N VAL A 203 19.37 7.70 6.63
CA VAL A 203 18.01 8.28 6.58
C VAL A 203 17.01 7.22 6.09
N CYS A 204 15.79 7.20 6.65
CA CYS A 204 14.73 6.30 6.22
C CYS A 204 14.24 6.67 4.81
N ASN A 205 13.81 5.68 4.02
CA ASN A 205 13.24 5.90 2.69
C ASN A 205 11.71 5.69 2.61
N GLN A 206 11.07 5.30 3.73
CA GLN A 206 9.67 4.87 3.78
C GLN A 206 8.69 6.04 4.01
N PHE A 207 8.69 7.00 3.08
CA PHE A 207 7.81 8.18 3.14
C PHE A 207 6.66 8.14 2.12
N THR A 208 5.46 8.45 2.61
CA THR A 208 4.21 8.65 1.88
C THR A 208 3.78 10.12 1.99
N LEU A 209 2.85 10.57 1.14
CA LEU A 209 2.36 11.96 1.21
C LEU A 209 1.69 12.28 2.56
N ALA A 210 1.16 11.28 3.28
CA ALA A 210 0.54 11.45 4.58
C ALA A 210 1.58 11.55 5.73
N ASN A 211 2.62 10.71 5.74
CA ASN A 211 3.58 10.69 6.85
C ASN A 211 4.74 11.69 6.72
N ILE A 212 4.92 12.33 5.56
CA ILE A 212 5.98 13.33 5.36
C ILE A 212 5.58 14.73 5.88
N GLN A 213 4.29 15.02 6.06
CA GLN A 213 3.82 16.37 6.46
C GLN A 213 4.46 16.91 7.75
N PRO A 214 4.65 16.13 8.84
CA PRO A 214 5.35 16.61 10.03
C PRO A 214 6.80 17.01 9.74
N PHE A 215 7.51 16.23 8.91
CA PHE A 215 8.87 16.56 8.49
C PHE A 215 8.91 17.82 7.61
N LEU A 216 7.94 18.01 6.71
CA LEU A 216 7.86 19.24 5.88
C LEU A 216 7.59 20.50 6.73
N LYS A 217 6.86 20.38 7.84
CA LYS A 217 6.67 21.48 8.79
C LYS A 217 7.98 21.85 9.48
N VAL A 218 8.70 20.87 10.04
CA VAL A 218 10.02 21.07 10.65
C VAL A 218 11.03 21.64 9.65
N ALA A 219 11.07 21.14 8.42
CA ALA A 219 11.95 21.66 7.37
C ALA A 219 11.69 23.15 7.09
N LYS A 220 10.43 23.58 7.04
CA LYS A 220 10.06 25.00 6.87
C LYS A 220 10.37 25.86 8.10
N GLU A 221 10.24 25.30 9.30
CA GLU A 221 10.64 25.96 10.57
C GLU A 221 12.16 26.16 10.66
N LEU A 222 12.94 25.27 10.02
CA LEU A 222 14.39 25.41 9.81
C LEU A 222 14.76 26.36 8.64
N GLY A 223 13.78 26.94 7.94
CA GLY A 223 14.00 27.85 6.81
C GLY A 223 14.15 27.17 5.43
N TYR A 224 14.01 25.84 5.32
CA TYR A 224 14.12 25.13 4.05
C TYR A 224 12.82 25.20 3.23
N GLU A 225 12.86 25.88 2.09
CA GLU A 225 11.75 25.89 1.14
C GLU A 225 11.60 24.54 0.42
N VAL A 226 10.56 23.79 0.78
CA VAL A 226 10.05 22.65 0.01
C VAL A 226 8.71 22.99 -0.63
N LYS A 227 8.60 22.70 -1.94
CA LYS A 227 7.44 23.01 -2.80
C LYS A 227 6.95 21.75 -3.52
#